data_AF-A0AAW2VQS6-F1
#
_entry.id   AF-A0AAW2VQS6-F1
#
_cell.length_a   1.000
_cell.length_b   1.000
_cell.length_c   1.000
_cell.angle_alpha   90.00
_cell.angle_beta   90.00
_cell.angle_gamma   90.00
#
_symmetry.space_group_name_H-M   'P 1'
#
loop_
_entity.id
_entity.type
_entity.pdbx_description
1 polymer ?
#
loop_
_entity_poly.entity_id
_entity_poly.type
_entity_poly.pdbx_seq_one_letter_code
_entity_poly.pdbx_strand_id
1 'polypeptide(L)'
;MEEDFGGKLTEREAATWNTKWGDLVQEVKKVSYIAAPMGTVTVLQYLLQVISVIMVGHLGQRMLSSVAIATSLTNVTGFSLLSGLVGGLETLCGQAYGAKQYDKLGIYTYSAIFSLALVCIPVSVLWLFMEKLLVLMRQDPLVALEAQKYSLWLIPALFGAAISKPLVRYLQTQNLISPMLLSSFVVLCCHVR
;
A
#
# COMPACT_ATOMS: atom_id res chain seq x y z
N MET A 1 54.48 -10.70 19.15
CA MET A 1 53.33 -11.54 19.58
C MET A 1 52.01 -10.77 19.52
N GLU A 2 52.01 -9.42 19.53
CA GLU A 2 50.81 -8.59 19.32
C GLU A 2 50.29 -8.56 17.86
N GLU A 3 51.12 -8.72 16.83
CA GLU A 3 50.68 -8.70 15.43
C GLU A 3 49.80 -9.90 15.03
N ASP A 4 50.03 -11.09 15.62
CA ASP A 4 49.22 -12.31 15.37
C ASP A 4 47.83 -12.24 16.02
N PHE A 5 47.69 -11.47 17.12
CA PHE A 5 46.41 -11.28 17.80
C PHE A 5 45.52 -10.27 17.07
N GLY A 6 46.12 -9.20 16.53
CA GLY A 6 45.42 -8.23 15.68
C GLY A 6 44.86 -8.84 14.41
N GLY A 7 45.64 -9.66 13.70
CA GLY A 7 45.19 -10.33 12.46
C GLY A 7 44.00 -11.28 12.66
N LYS A 8 43.99 -12.02 13.78
CA LYS A 8 42.89 -12.95 14.12
C LYS A 8 41.57 -12.26 14.48
N LEU A 9 41.62 -11.03 14.99
CA LEU A 9 40.41 -10.24 15.24
C LEU A 9 39.83 -9.73 13.92
N THR A 10 40.66 -9.22 13.02
CA THR A 10 40.25 -8.71 11.71
C THR A 10 39.66 -9.81 10.81
N GLU A 11 40.21 -11.03 10.85
CA GLU A 11 39.67 -12.17 10.11
C GLU A 11 38.31 -12.66 10.66
N ARG A 12 38.12 -12.63 11.98
CA ARG A 12 36.83 -12.97 12.62
C ARG A 12 35.77 -11.92 12.33
N GLU A 13 36.14 -10.64 12.31
CA GLU A 13 35.24 -9.55 11.92
C GLU A 13 34.86 -9.64 10.44
N ALA A 14 35.81 -9.93 9.54
CA ALA A 14 35.54 -10.15 8.12
C ALA A 14 34.64 -11.37 7.86
N ALA A 15 34.85 -12.47 8.58
CA ALA A 15 34.04 -13.69 8.46
C ALA A 15 32.60 -13.51 8.98
N THR A 16 32.43 -12.79 10.10
CA THR A 16 31.11 -12.45 10.65
C THR A 16 30.37 -11.42 9.80
N TRP A 17 31.09 -10.53 9.13
CA TRP A 17 30.54 -9.60 8.15
C TRP A 17 30.03 -10.34 6.91
N ASN A 18 30.83 -11.26 6.34
CA ASN A 18 30.46 -11.98 5.13
C ASN A 18 29.26 -12.92 5.31
N THR A 19 29.14 -13.56 6.49
CA THR A 19 27.95 -14.35 6.86
C THR A 19 26.71 -13.46 7.01
N LYS A 20 26.83 -12.31 7.70
CA LYS A 20 25.74 -11.33 7.78
C LYS A 20 25.28 -10.83 6.40
N TRP A 21 26.20 -10.57 5.46
CA TRP A 21 25.81 -10.17 4.09
C TRP A 21 25.11 -11.29 3.33
N GLY A 22 25.57 -12.54 3.48
CA GLY A 22 24.89 -13.70 2.90
C GLY A 22 23.46 -13.86 3.42
N ASP A 23 23.27 -13.72 4.73
CA ASP A 23 21.96 -13.79 5.38
C ASP A 23 21.05 -12.64 4.96
N LEU A 24 21.57 -11.41 4.90
CA LEU A 24 20.82 -10.24 4.43
C LEU A 24 20.37 -10.38 2.97
N VAL A 25 21.22 -10.91 2.09
CA VAL A 25 20.86 -11.14 0.68
C VAL A 25 19.78 -12.20 0.56
N GLN A 26 19.81 -13.25 1.38
CA GLN A 26 18.75 -14.26 1.39
C GLN A 26 17.41 -13.70 1.90
N GLU A 27 17.43 -12.91 2.97
CA GLU A 27 16.24 -12.25 3.51
C GLU A 27 15.64 -11.27 2.50
N VAL A 28 16.46 -10.43 1.86
CA VAL A 28 16.00 -9.50 0.79
C VAL A 28 15.39 -10.28 -0.39
N LYS A 29 15.99 -11.41 -0.79
CA LYS A 29 15.46 -12.23 -1.88
C LYS A 29 14.10 -12.84 -1.53
N LYS A 30 13.90 -13.32 -0.30
CA LYS A 30 12.60 -13.82 0.19
C LYS A 30 11.55 -12.73 0.25
N VAL A 31 11.89 -11.57 0.81
CA VAL A 31 10.99 -10.41 0.90
C VAL A 31 10.60 -9.93 -0.50
N SER A 32 11.57 -9.85 -1.42
CA SER A 32 11.32 -9.45 -2.82
C SER A 32 10.40 -10.42 -3.54
N TYR A 33 10.46 -11.72 -3.26
CA TYR A 33 9.61 -12.73 -3.90
C TYR A 33 8.13 -12.60 -3.49
N ILE A 34 7.86 -12.11 -2.28
CA ILE A 34 6.49 -11.88 -1.77
C ILE A 34 6.01 -10.47 -2.13
N ALA A 35 6.90 -9.48 -2.08
CA ALA A 35 6.59 -8.10 -2.44
C ALA A 35 6.31 -7.93 -3.94
N ALA A 36 7.00 -8.68 -4.81
CA ALA A 36 6.80 -8.62 -6.26
C ALA A 36 5.35 -8.91 -6.69
N PRO A 37 4.73 -10.06 -6.36
CA PRO A 37 3.37 -10.37 -6.79
C PRO A 37 2.34 -9.41 -6.18
N MET A 38 2.53 -8.97 -4.93
CA MET A 38 1.61 -8.00 -4.30
C MET A 38 1.72 -6.60 -4.90
N GLY A 39 2.94 -6.17 -5.22
CA GLY A 39 3.19 -4.92 -5.95
C GLY A 39 2.55 -4.96 -7.34
N THR A 40 2.75 -6.05 -8.07
CA THR A 40 2.16 -6.26 -9.40
C THR A 40 0.63 -6.23 -9.34
N VAL A 41 -0.01 -6.98 -8.43
CA VAL A 41 -1.48 -6.96 -8.27
C VAL A 41 -2.00 -5.56 -7.96
N THR A 42 -1.34 -4.83 -7.06
CA THR A 42 -1.73 -3.46 -6.70
C THR A 42 -1.63 -2.52 -7.91
N VAL A 43 -0.55 -2.62 -8.67
CA VAL A 43 -0.33 -1.81 -9.87
C VAL A 43 -1.37 -2.13 -10.95
N LEU A 44 -1.64 -3.41 -11.24
CA LEU A 44 -2.66 -3.79 -12.21
C LEU A 44 -4.06 -3.35 -11.78
N GLN A 45 -4.38 -3.42 -10.49
CA GLN A 45 -5.67 -3.02 -9.96
C GLN A 45 -5.88 -1.50 -10.07
N TYR A 46 -4.83 -0.70 -9.80
CA TYR A 46 -4.84 0.75 -10.06
C TYR A 46 -4.97 1.08 -11.55
N LEU A 47 -4.23 0.38 -12.41
CA LEU A 47 -4.27 0.60 -13.86
C LEU A 47 -5.64 0.26 -14.46
N LEU A 48 -6.26 -0.84 -14.04
CA LEU A 48 -7.62 -1.20 -14.45
C LEU A 48 -8.63 -0.11 -14.08
N GLN A 49 -8.53 0.43 -12.86
CA GLN A 49 -9.42 1.48 -12.40
C GLN A 49 -9.23 2.79 -13.19
N VAL A 50 -7.99 3.16 -13.50
CA VAL A 50 -7.67 4.33 -14.33
C VAL A 50 -8.15 4.14 -15.78
N ILE A 51 -7.90 2.98 -16.38
CA ILE A 51 -8.27 2.67 -17.77
C ILE A 51 -9.79 2.62 -17.94
N SER A 52 -10.53 2.02 -17.00
CA SER A 52 -11.99 2.02 -17.04
C SER A 52 -12.56 3.42 -17.04
N VAL A 53 -11.96 4.36 -16.30
CA VAL A 53 -12.44 5.74 -16.28
C VAL A 53 -11.97 6.54 -17.50
N ILE A 54 -10.79 6.25 -18.06
CA ILE A 54 -10.33 6.82 -19.34
C ILE A 54 -11.21 6.37 -20.52
N MET A 55 -11.65 5.10 -20.53
CA MET A 55 -12.58 4.56 -21.52
C MET A 55 -13.95 5.24 -21.46
N VAL A 56 -14.43 5.59 -20.26
CA VAL A 56 -15.63 6.45 -20.10
C VAL A 56 -15.33 7.90 -20.57
N GLY A 57 -14.08 8.34 -20.50
CA GLY A 57 -13.60 9.68 -20.84
C GLY A 57 -13.30 9.96 -22.33
N HIS A 58 -13.50 9.00 -23.24
CA HIS A 58 -13.04 9.07 -24.64
C HIS A 58 -13.78 10.07 -25.57
N LEU A 59 -14.47 11.09 -25.02
CA LEU A 59 -15.22 12.10 -25.80
C LEU A 59 -14.48 13.45 -26.04
N GLY A 60 -13.17 13.57 -25.78
CA GLY A 60 -12.36 14.66 -26.36
C GLY A 60 -11.31 15.31 -25.46
N GLN A 61 -10.50 16.21 -26.04
CA GLN A 61 -9.34 16.87 -25.43
C GLN A 61 -9.66 17.63 -24.13
N ARG A 62 -10.91 18.10 -23.98
CA ARG A 62 -11.41 18.78 -22.76
C ARG A 62 -11.64 17.84 -21.58
N MET A 63 -11.98 16.58 -21.83
CA MET A 63 -12.14 15.60 -20.75
C MET A 63 -10.79 15.21 -20.16
N LEU A 64 -9.74 15.12 -20.99
CA LEU A 64 -8.41 14.73 -20.52
C LEU A 64 -7.85 15.73 -19.49
N SER A 65 -8.00 17.04 -19.72
CA SER A 65 -7.58 18.06 -18.76
C SER A 65 -8.39 18.01 -17.47
N SER A 66 -9.71 17.82 -17.58
CA SER A 66 -10.62 17.64 -16.44
C SER A 66 -10.20 16.47 -15.55
N VAL A 67 -9.90 15.31 -16.17
CA VAL A 67 -9.43 14.10 -15.49
C VAL A 67 -8.07 14.33 -14.82
N ALA A 68 -7.14 15.02 -15.47
CA ALA A 68 -5.83 15.31 -14.87
C ALA A 68 -5.93 16.17 -13.61
N ILE A 69 -6.78 17.20 -13.64
CA ILE A 69 -7.04 18.08 -12.48
C ILE A 69 -7.75 17.29 -11.38
N ALA A 70 -8.80 16.54 -11.73
CA ALA A 70 -9.53 15.71 -10.79
C ALA A 70 -8.60 14.69 -10.10
N THR A 71 -7.74 14.02 -10.87
CA THR A 71 -6.75 13.06 -10.34
C THR A 71 -5.77 13.75 -9.39
N SER A 72 -5.26 14.92 -9.77
CA SER A 72 -4.32 15.67 -8.92
C SER A 72 -4.97 16.07 -7.59
N LEU A 73 -6.20 16.59 -7.65
CA LEU A 73 -6.89 17.07 -6.47
C LEU A 73 -7.42 15.93 -5.59
N THR A 74 -7.89 14.83 -6.16
CA THR A 74 -8.25 13.60 -5.42
C THR A 74 -7.03 12.92 -4.79
N ASN A 75 -5.86 12.96 -5.43
CA ASN A 75 -4.61 12.49 -4.84
C ASN A 75 -4.24 13.30 -3.60
N VAL A 76 -4.24 14.63 -3.70
CA VAL A 76 -3.87 15.51 -2.58
C VAL A 76 -4.88 15.43 -1.43
N THR A 77 -6.18 15.50 -1.75
CA THR A 77 -7.25 15.60 -0.74
C THR A 77 -7.67 14.26 -0.15
N GLY A 78 -7.53 13.14 -0.89
CA GLY A 78 -7.98 11.82 -0.47
C GLY A 78 -6.83 10.84 -0.27
N PHE A 79 -6.16 10.46 -1.37
CA PHE A 79 -5.18 9.36 -1.33
C PHE A 79 -3.96 9.65 -0.46
N SER A 80 -3.48 10.89 -0.39
CA SER A 80 -2.36 11.29 0.48
C SER A 80 -2.71 11.19 1.96
N LEU A 81 -3.89 11.68 2.36
CA LEU A 81 -4.37 11.53 3.73
C LEU A 81 -4.55 10.06 4.09
N LEU A 82 -5.18 9.29 3.21
CA LEU A 82 -5.40 7.87 3.41
C LEU A 82 -4.07 7.11 3.54
N SER A 83 -3.07 7.45 2.70
CA SER A 83 -1.74 6.84 2.77
C SER A 83 -0.99 7.19 4.06
N GLY A 84 -1.13 8.43 4.57
CA GLY A 84 -0.56 8.83 5.86
C GLY A 84 -1.16 8.06 7.03
N LEU A 85 -2.49 7.93 7.08
CA LEU A 85 -3.17 7.13 8.11
C LEU A 85 -2.80 5.65 8.02
N VAL A 86 -2.78 5.08 6.82
CA VAL A 86 -2.34 3.69 6.60
C VAL A 86 -0.90 3.50 7.07
N GLY A 87 0.03 4.42 6.76
CA GLY A 87 1.42 4.34 7.23
C GLY A 87 1.55 4.36 8.76
N GLY A 88 0.76 5.21 9.44
CA GLY A 88 0.70 5.23 10.90
C GLY A 88 0.19 3.91 11.48
N LEU A 89 -0.82 3.32 10.86
CA LEU A 89 -1.36 2.02 11.25
C LEU A 89 -0.38 0.87 11.00
N GLU A 90 0.34 0.87 9.87
CA GLU A 90 1.39 -0.09 9.59
C GLU A 90 2.46 -0.08 10.68
N THR A 91 2.81 1.11 11.16
CA THR A 91 3.74 1.27 12.29
C THR A 91 3.17 0.69 13.58
N LEU A 92 1.92 1.03 13.94
CA LEU A 92 1.27 0.51 15.15
C LEU A 92 1.11 -1.02 15.11
N CYS A 93 0.73 -1.58 13.97
CA CYS A 93 0.64 -3.03 13.77
C CYS A 93 2.03 -3.69 13.88
N GLY A 94 3.08 -3.09 13.32
CA GLY A 94 4.46 -3.57 13.46
C GLY A 94 4.95 -3.56 14.90
N GLN A 95 4.61 -2.51 15.66
CA GLN A 95 4.92 -2.42 17.09
C GLN A 95 4.18 -3.48 17.92
N ALA A 96 2.87 -3.64 17.70
CA ALA A 96 2.07 -4.65 18.38
C ALA A 96 2.53 -6.08 18.08
N TYR A 97 2.92 -6.34 16.83
CA TYR A 97 3.48 -7.61 16.39
C TYR A 97 4.85 -7.89 17.04
N GLY A 98 5.75 -6.89 17.07
CA GLY A 98 7.05 -7.00 17.74
C GLY A 98 6.94 -7.22 19.25
N ALA A 99 5.91 -6.66 19.88
CA ALA A 99 5.59 -6.88 21.30
C ALA A 99 4.89 -8.23 21.60
N LYS A 100 4.73 -9.11 20.60
CA LYS A 100 4.01 -10.39 20.68
C LYS A 100 2.55 -10.28 21.16
N GLN A 101 1.91 -9.12 20.97
CA GLN A 101 0.51 -8.88 21.40
C GLN A 101 -0.47 -9.18 20.27
N TYR A 102 -0.50 -10.44 19.81
CA TYR A 102 -1.29 -10.86 18.64
C TYR A 102 -2.81 -10.72 18.87
N ASP A 103 -3.29 -10.89 20.09
CA ASP A 103 -4.72 -10.78 20.43
C ASP A 103 -5.27 -9.36 20.20
N LYS A 104 -4.43 -8.33 20.34
CA LYS A 104 -4.83 -6.93 20.14
C LYS A 104 -4.77 -6.49 18.68
N LEU A 105 -4.14 -7.27 17.82
CA LEU A 105 -3.92 -6.94 16.42
C LEU A 105 -5.24 -6.83 15.62
N GLY A 106 -6.21 -7.70 15.93
CA GLY A 106 -7.55 -7.64 15.36
C GLY A 106 -8.29 -6.37 15.77
N ILE A 107 -8.23 -6.01 17.05
CA ILE A 107 -8.86 -4.79 17.59
C ILE A 107 -8.27 -3.54 16.93
N TYR A 108 -6.94 -3.50 16.74
CA TYR A 108 -6.31 -2.39 16.01
C TYR A 108 -6.71 -2.34 14.55
N THR A 109 -6.91 -3.48 13.90
CA THR A 109 -7.37 -3.53 12.50
C THR A 109 -8.81 -3.02 12.37
N TYR A 110 -9.71 -3.39 13.28
CA TYR A 110 -11.06 -2.85 13.28
C TYR A 110 -11.08 -1.35 13.60
N SER A 111 -10.30 -0.92 14.60
CA SER A 111 -10.16 0.50 14.92
C SER A 111 -9.56 1.30 13.77
N ALA A 112 -8.64 0.70 13.02
CA ALA A 112 -8.06 1.25 11.80
C ALA A 112 -9.10 1.42 10.70
N ILE A 113 -9.85 0.35 10.38
CA ILE A 113 -10.91 0.40 9.37
C ILE A 113 -11.95 1.46 9.74
N PHE A 114 -12.34 1.53 11.02
CA PHE A 114 -13.27 2.54 11.51
C PHE A 114 -12.71 3.97 11.38
N SER A 115 -11.45 4.20 11.78
CA SER A 115 -10.78 5.49 11.65
C SER A 115 -10.67 5.93 10.18
N LEU A 116 -10.27 5.02 9.29
CA LEU A 116 -10.19 5.29 7.85
C LEU A 116 -11.56 5.59 7.26
N ALA A 117 -12.60 4.83 7.63
CA ALA A 117 -13.97 5.09 7.18
C ALA A 117 -14.44 6.47 7.63
N LEU A 118 -14.10 6.89 8.86
CA LEU A 118 -14.43 8.21 9.39
C LEU A 118 -13.74 9.34 8.62
N VAL A 119 -12.50 9.14 8.15
CA VAL A 119 -11.78 10.09 7.28
C VAL A 119 -12.32 10.09 5.85
N CYS A 120 -12.82 8.94 5.35
CA CYS A 120 -13.45 8.88 4.03
C CYS A 120 -14.73 9.71 3.92
N ILE A 121 -15.48 9.90 5.02
CA ILE A 121 -16.70 10.72 5.04
C ILE A 121 -16.42 12.19 4.64
N PRO A 122 -15.56 12.96 5.33
CA PRO A 122 -15.29 14.35 4.95
C PRO A 122 -14.62 14.46 3.57
N VAL A 123 -13.79 13.49 3.17
CA VAL A 123 -13.21 13.45 1.81
C VAL A 123 -14.30 13.27 0.75
N SER A 124 -15.28 12.39 0.99
CA SER A 124 -16.39 12.17 0.06
C SER A 124 -17.28 13.41 -0.04
N VAL A 125 -17.52 14.11 1.08
CA VAL A 125 -18.23 15.40 1.08
C VAL A 125 -17.46 16.45 0.28
N LEU A 126 -16.13 16.52 0.44
CA LEU A 126 -15.30 17.43 -0.35
C LEU A 126 -15.39 17.13 -1.85
N TRP A 127 -15.41 15.85 -2.23
CA TRP A 127 -15.54 15.41 -3.62
C TRP A 127 -16.95 15.67 -4.19
N LEU A 128 -17.99 15.67 -3.36
CA LEU A 128 -19.33 16.11 -3.77
C LEU A 128 -19.35 17.61 -4.14
N PHE A 129 -18.56 18.44 -3.45
CA PHE A 129 -18.44 19.88 -3.73
C PHE A 129 -17.28 20.23 -4.67
N MET A 130 -16.69 19.23 -5.34
CA MET A 130 -15.52 19.40 -6.20
C MET A 130 -15.73 20.43 -7.32
N GLU A 131 -16.92 20.43 -7.94
CA GLU A 131 -17.28 21.40 -8.98
C GLU A 131 -17.15 22.83 -8.47
N LYS A 132 -17.76 23.14 -7.32
CA LYS A 132 -17.71 24.48 -6.72
C LYS A 132 -16.28 24.88 -6.35
N LEU A 133 -15.49 23.92 -5.87
CA LEU A 133 -14.10 24.14 -5.50
C LEU A 133 -13.24 24.49 -6.72
N LEU A 134 -13.45 23.80 -7.86
CA LEU A 134 -12.78 24.11 -9.11
C LEU A 134 -13.23 25.44 -9.70
N VAL A 135 -14.53 25.73 -9.70
CA VAL A 135 -15.06 27.03 -10.15
C VAL A 135 -14.48 28.18 -9.32
N LEU A 136 -14.31 27.98 -8.01
CA LEU A 136 -13.65 28.96 -7.13
C LEU A 136 -12.17 29.18 -7.52
N MET A 137 -11.48 28.12 -7.96
CA MET A 137 -10.12 28.18 -8.51
C MET A 137 -10.05 28.79 -9.93
N ARG A 138 -11.14 29.41 -10.41
CA ARG A 138 -11.29 29.96 -11.77
C ARG A 138 -11.13 28.93 -12.90
N GLN A 139 -11.46 27.65 -12.65
CA GLN A 139 -11.60 26.67 -13.72
C GLN A 139 -12.87 26.92 -14.54
N ASP A 140 -12.85 26.46 -15.79
CA ASP A 140 -14.04 26.45 -16.64
C ASP A 140 -15.14 25.58 -16.00
N PRO A 141 -16.40 26.07 -15.90
CA PRO A 141 -17.50 25.32 -15.28
C PRO A 141 -17.74 23.94 -15.90
N LEU A 142 -17.52 23.79 -17.21
CA LEU A 142 -17.67 22.52 -17.91
C LEU A 142 -16.59 21.52 -17.49
N VAL A 143 -15.35 22.00 -17.32
CA VAL A 143 -14.22 21.20 -16.82
C VAL A 143 -14.43 20.81 -15.36
N ALA A 144 -14.97 21.73 -14.55
CA ALA A 144 -15.29 21.51 -13.16
C ALA A 144 -16.37 20.43 -12.96
N LEU A 145 -17.41 20.43 -13.81
CA LEU A 145 -18.49 19.44 -13.79
C LEU A 145 -17.98 18.04 -14.14
N GLU A 146 -17.16 17.91 -15.19
CA GLU A 146 -16.59 16.61 -15.58
C GLU A 146 -15.61 16.07 -14.52
N ALA A 147 -14.82 16.95 -13.91
CA ALA A 147 -13.95 16.59 -12.79
C ALA A 147 -14.72 16.11 -11.55
N GLN A 148 -15.89 16.69 -11.26
CA GLN A 148 -16.77 16.25 -10.17
C GLN A 148 -17.38 14.88 -10.46
N LYS A 149 -17.88 14.63 -11.68
CA LYS A 149 -18.40 13.32 -12.08
C LYS A 149 -17.35 12.22 -11.93
N TYR A 150 -16.11 12.51 -12.34
CA TYR A 150 -14.97 11.62 -12.13
C TYR A 150 -14.72 11.36 -10.64
N SER A 151 -14.73 12.41 -9.82
CA SER A 151 -14.51 12.30 -8.37
C SER A 151 -15.61 11.50 -7.66
N LEU A 152 -16.87 11.65 -8.09
CA LEU A 152 -18.00 10.85 -7.59
C LEU A 152 -17.83 9.35 -7.87
N TRP A 153 -17.33 9.00 -9.06
CA TRP A 153 -17.04 7.61 -9.42
C TRP A 153 -15.89 7.00 -8.61
N LEU A 154 -15.02 7.84 -8.05
CA LEU A 154 -13.93 7.40 -7.16
C LEU A 154 -14.39 7.19 -5.71
N ILE A 155 -15.55 7.71 -5.28
CA ILE A 155 -16.02 7.57 -3.89
C ILE A 155 -16.14 6.09 -3.48
N PRO A 156 -16.80 5.19 -4.25
CA PRO A 156 -16.86 3.78 -3.89
C PRO A 156 -15.48 3.13 -3.82
N ALA A 157 -14.57 3.52 -4.72
CA ALA A 157 -13.19 3.04 -4.73
C ALA A 157 -12.42 3.48 -3.48
N LEU A 158 -12.65 4.71 -3.00
CA LEU A 158 -12.05 5.24 -1.77
C LEU A 158 -12.45 4.42 -0.54
N PHE A 159 -13.75 4.13 -0.39
CA PHE A 159 -14.25 3.28 0.71
C PHE A 159 -13.74 1.83 0.59
N GLY A 160 -13.72 1.28 -0.63
CA GLY A 160 -13.15 -0.06 -0.89
C GLY A 160 -11.68 -0.14 -0.49
N ALA A 161 -10.88 0.88 -0.81
CA ALA A 161 -9.47 0.96 -0.45
C ALA A 161 -9.25 1.12 1.07
N ALA A 162 -10.11 1.89 1.74
CA ALA A 162 -10.07 2.09 3.19
C ALA A 162 -10.28 0.79 3.98
N ILE A 163 -11.07 -0.15 3.46
CA ILE A 163 -11.30 -1.46 4.07
C ILE A 163 -10.21 -2.46 3.65
N SER A 164 -9.86 -2.47 2.36
CA SER A 164 -8.95 -3.47 1.80
C SER A 164 -7.52 -3.33 2.32
N LYS A 165 -7.00 -2.10 2.51
CA LYS A 165 -5.62 -1.90 2.94
C LYS A 165 -5.33 -2.44 4.36
N PRO A 166 -6.12 -2.11 5.39
CA PRO A 166 -5.95 -2.71 6.73
C PRO A 166 -6.18 -4.22 6.72
N LEU A 167 -7.14 -4.72 5.94
CA LEU A 167 -7.48 -6.14 5.89
C LEU A 167 -6.36 -6.99 5.27
N VAL A 168 -5.77 -6.52 4.15
CA VAL A 168 -4.59 -7.16 3.53
C VAL A 168 -3.43 -7.21 4.52
N ARG A 169 -3.18 -6.12 5.26
CA ARG A 169 -2.12 -6.07 6.28
C ARG A 169 -2.40 -6.98 7.47
N TYR A 170 -3.64 -7.06 7.93
CA TYR A 170 -4.04 -8.00 8.96
C TYR A 170 -3.77 -9.45 8.53
N LEU A 171 -4.18 -9.81 7.31
CA LEU A 171 -3.94 -11.15 6.75
C LEU A 171 -2.45 -11.46 6.56
N GLN A 172 -1.65 -10.48 6.12
CA GLN A 172 -0.19 -10.61 6.03
C GLN A 172 0.46 -10.79 7.42
N THR A 173 -0.01 -10.06 8.43
CA THR A 173 0.59 -10.04 9.78
C THR A 173 0.15 -11.24 10.63
N GLN A 174 -1.05 -11.78 10.40
CA GLN A 174 -1.54 -13.03 11.00
C GLN A 174 -0.78 -14.27 10.52
N ASN A 175 0.16 -14.11 9.60
CA ASN A 175 1.06 -15.18 9.17
C ASN A 175 0.32 -16.44 8.69
N LEU A 176 -0.73 -16.24 7.86
CA LEU A 176 -1.11 -17.24 6.84
C LEU A 176 -0.04 -17.36 5.72
N ILE A 177 1.22 -17.15 6.07
CA ILE A 177 2.41 -17.59 5.34
C ILE A 177 2.77 -19.02 5.82
N SER A 178 2.24 -19.50 6.95
CA SER A 178 2.39 -20.88 7.40
C SER A 178 1.85 -21.94 6.42
N PRO A 179 0.67 -21.83 5.76
CA PRO A 179 0.28 -22.78 4.74
C PRO A 179 1.08 -22.63 3.43
N MET A 180 1.55 -21.43 3.08
CA MET A 180 2.40 -21.20 1.89
C MET A 180 3.83 -21.74 2.07
N LEU A 181 4.39 -21.61 3.27
CA LEU A 181 5.69 -22.19 3.63
C LEU A 181 5.56 -23.71 3.74
N LEU A 182 4.50 -24.23 4.37
CA LEU A 182 4.23 -25.66 4.45
C LEU A 182 4.01 -26.27 3.06
N SER A 183 3.25 -25.61 2.17
CA SER A 183 3.04 -26.09 0.80
C SER A 183 4.34 -26.13 0.02
N SER A 184 5.19 -25.12 0.19
CA SER A 184 6.51 -25.08 -0.48
C SER A 184 7.48 -26.13 0.08
N PHE A 185 7.40 -26.44 1.38
CA PHE A 185 8.18 -27.49 2.03
C PHE A 185 7.74 -28.90 1.57
N VAL A 186 6.44 -29.14 1.46
CA VAL A 186 5.87 -30.41 0.97
C VAL A 186 6.25 -30.66 -0.49
N VAL A 187 6.18 -29.63 -1.33
CA VAL A 187 6.59 -29.72 -2.75
C VAL A 187 8.09 -30.05 -2.86
N LEU A 188 8.95 -29.48 -2.01
CA LEU A 188 10.38 -29.79 -1.99
C LEU A 188 10.65 -31.24 -1.54
N CYS A 189 9.93 -31.75 -0.54
CA CYS A 189 10.05 -33.13 -0.08
C CYS A 189 9.54 -34.16 -1.11
N CYS A 190 8.47 -33.84 -1.85
CA CYS A 190 7.97 -34.69 -2.93
C CYS A 190 8.86 -34.67 -4.18
N HIS A 191 9.73 -33.67 -4.34
CA HIS A 191 10.61 -33.55 -5.50
C HIS A 191 12.00 -34.17 -5.28
N VAL A 192 12.39 -34.39 -4.02
CA VAL A 192 13.67 -35.02 -3.63
C VAL A 192 13.58 -36.54 -3.51
N ARG A 193 12.40 -37.14 -3.71
CA ARG A 193 12.18 -38.60 -3.74
C ARG A 193 11.76 -39.04 -5.12
#